data_AF-A0A8J6JF53-F1
#
_entry.id   AF-A0A8J6JF53-F1
#
_cell.length_a   1.000
_cell.length_b   1.000
_cell.length_c   1.000
_cell.angle_alpha   90.00
_cell.angle_beta   90.00
_cell.angle_gamma   90.00
#
_symmetry.space_group_name_H-M   'P 1'
#
loop_
_entity.id
_entity.type
_entity.pdbx_description
1 polymer ?
#
loop_
_entity_poly.entity_id
_entity_poly.type
_entity_poly.pdbx_seq_one_letter_code
_entity_poly.pdbx_strand_id
1 'polypeptide(L)' 'MSKKFKLPAVPKTTQKNVRFPNDVITLVEDAIKGTEVTFSAFVIEATRVALENLKETEEEDGRQSDAID' A
#
# COMPACT_ATOMS: atom_id res chain seq x y z
N MET A 1 12.17 -26.86 -23.25
CA MET A 1 12.76 -26.23 -22.06
C MET A 1 11.77 -26.31 -20.91
N SER A 2 12.08 -27.03 -19.85
CA SER A 2 11.18 -27.21 -18.71
C SER A 2 11.29 -26.00 -17.77
N LYS A 3 10.18 -25.27 -17.57
CA LYS A 3 10.10 -24.22 -16.55
C LYS A 3 10.37 -24.87 -15.19
N LYS A 4 11.45 -24.45 -14.52
CA LYS A 4 11.77 -24.91 -13.16
C LYS A 4 10.65 -24.44 -12.23
N PHE A 5 9.96 -25.37 -11.58
CA PHE A 5 9.00 -25.08 -10.53
C PHE A 5 9.72 -24.33 -9.40
N LYS A 6 9.33 -23.09 -9.16
CA LYS A 6 9.80 -22.30 -8.01
C LYS A 6 8.71 -22.37 -6.95
N LEU A 7 9.07 -22.77 -5.74
CA LEU A 7 8.17 -22.68 -4.60
C LEU A 7 7.71 -21.21 -4.45
N PRO A 8 6.42 -20.96 -4.15
CA PRO A 8 5.94 -19.62 -3.89
C PRO A 8 6.67 -19.08 -2.65
N ALA A 9 7.62 -18.17 -2.88
CA ALA A 9 8.27 -17.45 -1.80
C ALA A 9 7.26 -16.44 -1.24
N VAL A 10 6.55 -16.83 -0.18
CA VAL A 10 5.70 -15.90 0.55
C VAL A 10 6.60 -14.77 1.06
N PRO A 11 6.30 -13.50 0.76
CA PRO A 11 7.09 -12.38 1.25
C PRO A 11 7.13 -12.40 2.78
N LYS A 12 8.31 -12.11 3.35
CA LYS A 12 8.47 -12.04 4.80
C LYS A 12 7.65 -10.87 5.34
N THR A 13 6.77 -11.12 6.32
CA THR A 13 5.98 -10.10 7.00
C THR A 13 6.46 -9.92 8.43
N THR A 14 6.46 -8.68 8.92
CA THR A 14 6.78 -8.35 10.32
C THR A 14 5.58 -7.64 10.94
N GLN A 15 5.10 -8.12 12.09
CA GLN A 15 4.02 -7.45 12.81
C GLN A 15 4.50 -6.10 13.37
N LYS A 16 3.71 -5.06 13.16
CA LYS A 16 3.91 -3.72 13.75
C LYS A 16 2.65 -3.34 14.52
N ASN A 17 2.80 -2.79 15.72
CA ASN A 17 1.68 -2.28 16.52
C ASN A 17 1.61 -0.75 16.32
N VAL A 18 0.43 -0.26 15.93
CA VAL A 18 0.15 1.15 15.65
C VAL A 18 -1.25 1.49 16.14
N ARG A 19 -1.46 2.72 16.58
CA ARG A 19 -2.76 3.21 17.04
C ARG A 19 -3.42 4.01 15.92
N PHE A 20 -4.69 3.69 15.66
CA PHE A 20 -5.56 4.46 14.78
C PHE A 20 -6.57 5.26 15.62
N PRO A 21 -6.90 6.49 15.22
CA PRO A 21 -8.07 7.19 15.74
C PRO A 21 -9.36 6.37 15.54
N ASN A 22 -10.29 6.43 16.50
CA ASN A 22 -11.50 5.59 16.50
C ASN A 22 -12.43 5.91 15.32
N ASP A 23 -12.54 7.18 14.96
CA ASP A 23 -13.27 7.66 13.79
C ASP A 23 -12.73 7.03 12.49
N VAL A 24 -11.40 6.97 12.34
CA VAL A 24 -10.77 6.33 11.19
C VAL A 24 -11.06 4.83 11.15
N ILE A 25 -11.05 4.15 12.30
CA ILE A 25 -11.39 2.72 12.36
C ILE A 25 -12.82 2.50 11.87
N THR A 26 -13.79 3.27 12.37
CA THR A 26 -15.19 3.17 11.96
C THR A 26 -15.35 3.41 10.45
N LEU A 27 -14.69 4.42 9.90
CA LEU A 27 -14.76 4.72 8.46
C LEU A 27 -14.21 3.56 7.61
N VAL A 28 -13.12 2.93 8.04
CA VAL A 28 -12.56 1.77 7.34
C VAL A 28 -13.49 0.56 7.44
N GLU A 29 -14.03 0.28 8.63
CA GLU A 29 -14.96 -0.83 8.84
C GLU A 29 -16.25 -0.68 8.01
N ASP A 30 -16.79 0.53 7.93
CA ASP A 30 -17.95 0.84 7.10
C ASP A 30 -17.62 0.71 5.60
N ALA A 31 -16.43 1.12 5.17
CA ALA A 31 -16.00 1.01 3.77
C ALA A 31 -15.82 -0.44 3.29
N ILE A 32 -15.36 -1.34 4.16
CA ILE A 32 -15.18 -2.77 3.83
C ILE A 32 -16.42 -3.61 4.16
N LYS A 33 -17.47 -3.02 4.72
CA LYS A 33 -18.69 -3.72 5.11
C LYS A 33 -19.36 -4.39 3.90
N GLY A 34 -19.65 -5.69 4.03
CA GLY A 34 -20.25 -6.48 2.95
C GLY A 34 -19.27 -6.90 1.85
N THR A 35 -17.97 -6.63 2.04
CA THR A 35 -16.89 -7.15 1.20
C THR A 35 -16.15 -8.29 1.90
N GLU A 36 -15.35 -9.05 1.16
CA GLU A 36 -14.46 -10.08 1.73
C GLU A 36 -13.09 -9.53 2.16
N VAL A 37 -12.93 -8.20 2.20
CA VAL A 37 -11.67 -7.54 2.54
C VAL A 37 -11.54 -7.41 4.06
N THR A 38 -10.37 -7.75 4.59
CA THR A 38 -10.05 -7.54 6.02
C THR A 38 -9.48 -6.14 6.26
N PHE A 39 -9.63 -5.63 7.48
CA PHE A 39 -9.04 -4.35 7.90
C PHE A 39 -7.54 -4.26 7.57
N SER A 40 -6.77 -5.32 7.88
CA SER A 40 -5.34 -5.37 7.57
C SER A 40 -5.06 -5.30 6.08
N ALA A 41 -5.85 -5.99 5.24
CA ALA A 41 -5.67 -5.94 3.79
C ALA A 41 -5.96 -4.54 3.23
N PHE A 42 -7.01 -3.89 3.73
CA PHE A 42 -7.32 -2.50 3.39
C PHE A 42 -6.17 -1.56 3.76
N VAL A 43 -5.67 -1.63 5.00
CA VAL A 43 -4.58 -0.75 5.47
C VAL A 43 -3.29 -0.99 4.70
N ILE A 44 -2.95 -2.24 4.39
CA ILE A 44 -1.76 -2.57 3.57
C ILE A 44 -1.87 -1.93 2.20
N GLU A 45 -3.03 -2.05 1.54
CA GLU A 45 -3.21 -1.51 0.19
C GLU A 45 -3.24 0.02 0.20
N ALA A 46 -3.96 0.64 1.14
CA ALA A 46 -3.96 2.09 1.31
C ALA A 46 -2.54 2.63 1.55
N THR A 47 -1.71 1.91 2.31
CA THR A 47 -0.31 2.29 2.56
C THR A 47 0.53 2.16 1.29
N ARG A 48 0.31 1.13 0.46
CA ARG A 48 1.02 0.98 -0.83
C ARG A 48 0.70 2.13 -1.78
N VAL A 49 -0.59 2.44 -1.95
CA VAL A 49 -1.05 3.53 -2.81
C VAL A 49 -0.51 4.87 -2.29
N ALA A 50 -0.56 5.12 -0.98
CA ALA A 50 0.00 6.33 -0.41
C ALA A 50 1.50 6.47 -0.68
N LEU A 51 2.27 5.37 -0.58
CA LEU A 51 3.72 5.38 -0.88
C LEU A 51 4.01 5.55 -2.37
N GLU A 52 3.16 5.03 -3.26
CA GLU A 52 3.28 5.21 -4.70
C GLU A 52 3.02 6.68 -5.10
N ASN A 53 1.93 7.26 -4.61
CA ASN A 53 1.59 8.67 -4.84
C ASN A 53 2.70 9.62 -4.37
N LEU A 54 3.35 9.32 -3.24
CA LEU A 54 4.48 10.13 -2.76
C LEU A 54 5.68 10.07 -3.72
N LYS A 55 5.99 8.89 -4.28
CA LYS A 55 7.06 8.74 -5.28
C LYS A 55 6.74 9.45 -6.60
N GLU A 56 5.50 9.33 -7.06
CA GLU A 56 5.05 10.02 -8.27
C GLU A 56 5.21 11.54 -8.11
N THR A 57 4.86 12.08 -6.94
CA THR A 57 5.02 13.52 -6.62
C THR A 57 6.50 13.94 -6.62
N GLU A 58 7.39 13.13 -6.04
CA GLU A 58 8.84 13.39 -6.05
C GLU A 58 9.45 13.37 -7.47
N GLU A 59 8.97 12.47 -8.33
CA GLU A 59 9.42 12.38 -9.72
C GLU A 59 8.86 13.51 -10.59
N GLU A 60 7.66 14.02 -10.29
CA GLU A 60 7.07 15.20 -10.95
C GLU A 60 7.81 16.49 -10.54
N ASP A 61 8.09 16.67 -9.25
CA ASP A 61 8.88 17.80 -8.75
C ASP A 61 10.32 17.79 -9.30
N GLY A 62 10.94 16.60 -9.43
CA GLY A 62 12.28 16.45 -10.04
C GLY A 62 12.31 16.67 -11.55
N ARG A 63 11.24 16.32 -12.28
CA ARG A 63 11.13 16.59 -13.73
C ARG A 63 10.87 18.07 -14.04
N GLN A 64 10.28 18.81 -13.12
CA GLN A 64 10.05 20.25 -13.27
C GLN A 64 11.36 21.07 -13.20
N SER A 65 12.39 20.58 -12.50
CA SER A 65 13.71 21.25 -12.41
C SER A 65 14.59 21.05 -13.65
N ASP A 66 14.44 19.93 -14.36
CA ASP A 66 15.27 19.59 -15.54
C ASP A 66 14.75 20.23 -16.85
N ALA A 67 13.57 20.86 -16.83
CA ALA A 67 12.97 21.54 -17.98
C ALA A 67 13.25 23.05 -18.02
N ILE A 68 14.07 23.57 -17.10
CA ILE A 68 14.53 24.97 -17.05
C ILE A 68 16.06 25.01 -16.99
N ASP A 69 16.73 24.47 -18.01
CA ASP A 69 18.08 24.86 -18.46
C ASP A 69 18.20 24.67 -19.98
#